data_AF-A0A843I526-F1
#
_entry.id   AF-A0A843I526-F1
#
_cell.length_a   1.000
_cell.length_b   1.000
_cell.length_c   1.000
_cell.angle_alpha   90.00
_cell.angle_beta   90.00
_cell.angle_gamma   90.00
#
_symmetry.space_group_name_H-M   'P 1'
#
loop_
_entity.id
_entity.type
_entity.pdbx_description
1 polymer ?
#
loop_
_entity_poly.entity_id
_entity_poly.type
_entity_poly.pdbx_seq_one_letter_code
_entity_poly.pdbx_strand_id
1 'polypeptide(L)' 'MPKCSICGREVNAANIAYIKGDFFVCDECFPSFYVRQLCTLTQRRLRGESPTPCIYCKFKRICDEYISRTLKSLSS' A
#
# COMPACT_ATOMS: atom_id res chain seq x y z
N MET A 1 9.57 6.43 21.41
CA MET A 1 9.72 5.38 20.37
C MET A 1 9.16 5.95 19.06
N PRO A 2 9.68 5.67 17.84
CA PRO A 2 9.19 6.35 16.63
C PRO A 2 7.69 6.10 16.42
N LYS A 3 6.95 7.10 15.95
CA LYS A 3 5.51 6.99 15.71
C LYS A 3 5.23 6.68 14.24
N CYS A 4 4.37 5.70 13.98
CA CYS A 4 3.91 5.41 12.63
C CYS A 4 3.12 6.61 12.08
N SER A 5 3.52 7.15 10.94
CA SER A 5 2.86 8.27 10.26
C SER A 5 1.48 7.93 9.71
N ILE A 6 1.10 6.65 9.68
CA ILE A 6 -0.22 6.20 9.21
C ILE A 6 -1.21 6.00 10.37
N CYS A 7 -0.82 5.26 11.42
CA CYS A 7 -1.72 4.92 12.53
C CYS A 7 -1.45 5.66 13.84
N GLY A 8 -0.37 6.44 13.93
CA GLY A 8 0.01 7.25 15.10
C GLY A 8 0.58 6.46 16.29
N ARG A 9 0.58 5.12 16.23
CA ARG A 9 1.12 4.27 17.30
C ARG A 9 2.63 4.40 17.40
N GLU A 10 3.15 4.33 18.62
CA GLU A 10 4.58 4.12 18.83
C GLU A 10 4.97 2.72 18.37
N VAL A 11 6.08 2.62 17.64
CA VAL A 11 6.53 1.39 17.00
C VAL A 11 7.98 1.11 17.37
N ASN A 12 8.28 -0.13 17.76
CA ASN A 12 9.67 -0.58 17.89
C ASN A 12 10.38 -0.41 16.53
N ALA A 13 11.65 0.00 16.54
CA ALA A 13 12.43 0.16 15.32
C ALA A 13 12.47 -1.12 14.45
N ALA A 14 12.41 -2.31 15.07
CA ALA A 14 12.34 -3.59 14.37
C ALA A 14 11.05 -3.79 13.55
N ASN A 15 9.97 -3.08 13.90
CA ASN A 15 8.66 -3.20 13.25
C ASN A 15 8.40 -2.05 12.27
N ILE A 16 9.43 -1.26 11.94
CA ILE A 16 9.34 -0.24 10.90
C ILE A 16 9.59 -0.91 9.54
N ALA A 17 8.62 -0.80 8.63
CA ALA A 17 8.69 -1.39 7.30
C ALA A 17 9.04 -0.38 6.19
N TYR A 18 8.93 0.91 6.47
CA TYR A 18 9.28 1.96 5.51
C TYR A 18 9.72 3.25 6.20
N ILE A 19 10.75 3.88 5.65
CA ILE A 19 11.33 5.13 6.12
C ILE A 19 11.58 6.04 4.92
N LYS A 20 11.12 7.28 5.00
CA LYS A 20 11.48 8.36 4.08
C LYS A 20 11.60 9.67 4.85
N GLY A 21 12.83 10.05 5.19
CA GLY A 21 13.07 11.20 6.06
C GLY A 21 12.48 10.97 7.46
N ASP A 22 11.60 11.87 7.89
CA ASP A 22 10.84 11.81 9.14
C ASP A 22 9.53 11.00 9.03
N PHE A 23 9.24 10.44 7.86
CA PHE A 23 8.06 9.62 7.62
C PHE A 23 8.36 8.13 7.84
N PHE A 24 7.69 7.52 8.83
CA PHE A 24 7.88 6.11 9.21
C PHE A 24 6.56 5.35 9.11
N VAL A 25 6.58 4.15 8.56
CA VAL A 25 5.39 3.28 8.49
C VAL A 25 5.69 1.93 9.13
N CYS A 26 4.84 1.52 10.06
CA CYS A 26 4.93 0.19 10.65
C CYS A 26 4.55 -0.91 9.66
N ASP A 27 5.04 -2.11 9.91
CA ASP A 27 4.72 -3.34 9.16
C ASP A 27 3.23 -3.62 8.98
N GLU A 28 2.38 -3.32 9.96
CA GLU A 28 0.92 -3.47 9.85
C GLU A 28 0.31 -2.50 8.82
N CYS A 29 0.81 -1.26 8.79
CA CYS A 29 0.28 -0.22 7.90
C CYS A 29 0.88 -0.27 6.49
N PHE A 30 2.11 -0.79 6.38
CA PHE A 30 2.89 -0.74 5.16
C PHE A 30 2.23 -1.42 3.95
N PRO A 31 1.60 -2.60 4.05
CA PRO A 31 0.96 -3.24 2.90
C PRO A 31 -0.11 -2.35 2.24
N SER A 32 -0.97 -1.74 3.05
CA SER A 32 -2.01 -0.82 2.56
C SER A 32 -1.41 0.48 2.02
N PHE A 33 -0.43 1.04 2.72
CA PHE A 33 0.29 2.24 2.27
C PHE A 33 1.00 2.01 0.94
N TYR A 34 1.74 0.91 0.80
CA TYR A 34 2.45 0.52 -0.40
C TYR A 34 1.51 0.41 -1.59
N VAL A 35 0.41 -0.35 -1.46
CA VAL A 35 -0.55 -0.56 -2.56
C VAL A 35 -1.12 0.77 -3.05
N ARG A 36 -1.47 1.67 -2.13
CA ARG A 36 -2.13 2.95 -2.44
C ARG A 36 -1.17 4.03 -2.95
N GLN A 37 0.01 4.14 -2.35
CA GLN A 37 0.90 5.29 -2.53
C GLN A 37 2.17 4.97 -3.33
N LEU A 38 2.72 3.76 -3.20
CA LEU A 38 4.04 3.43 -3.78
C LEU A 38 3.98 2.49 -4.98
N CYS A 39 2.97 1.63 -5.04
CA CYS A 39 2.88 0.60 -6.06
C CYS A 39 2.44 1.19 -7.40
N THR A 40 3.40 1.38 -8.30
CA THR A 40 3.16 1.88 -9.67
C THR A 40 2.23 0.96 -10.47
N LEU A 41 2.28 -0.35 -10.23
CA LEU A 41 1.41 -1.30 -10.91
C LEU A 41 -0.06 -1.15 -10.50
N THR A 42 -0.34 -0.78 -9.25
CA THR A 42 -1.71 -0.44 -8.81
C THR A 42 -2.27 0.70 -9.66
N GLN A 43 -1.47 1.75 -9.90
CA GLN A 43 -1.90 2.90 -10.70
C GLN A 43 -2.19 2.52 -12.16
N ARG A 44 -1.36 1.64 -12.75
CA ARG A 44 -1.59 1.09 -14.09
C ARG A 44 -2.89 0.29 -14.15
N ARG A 45 -3.17 -0.54 -13.14
CA ARG A 45 -4.41 -1.32 -13.05
C ARG A 45 -5.66 -0.46 -12.90
N LEU A 46 -5.60 0.65 -12.15
CA LEU A 46 -6.71 1.61 -12.08
C LEU A 46 -7.02 2.26 -13.43
N ARG A 47 -6.04 2.35 -14.33
CA ARG A 47 -6.21 2.82 -15.71
C ARG A 47 -6.69 1.73 -16.68
N GLY A 48 -6.96 0.52 -16.18
CA GLY A 48 -7.41 -0.62 -16.98
C GLY A 48 -6.28 -1.47 -17.58
N GLU A 49 -5.01 -1.22 -17.24
CA GLU A 49 -3.91 -2.07 -17.69
C GLU A 49 -3.82 -3.37 -16.87
N SER A 50 -3.27 -4.44 -17.46
CA SER A 50 -3.06 -5.74 -16.78
C SER A 50 -1.59 -6.17 -16.80
N PRO A 51 -0.72 -5.61 -15.93
CA PRO A 51 0.70 -5.95 -15.92
C PRO A 51 0.93 -7.38 -15.38
N THR A 52 1.64 -8.23 -16.14
CA THR A 52 2.07 -9.58 -15.72
C THR A 52 2.74 -9.60 -14.34
N PRO A 53 3.63 -8.64 -13.97
CA PRO A 53 4.29 -8.66 -12.67
C PRO A 53 3.35 -8.64 -11.45
N CYS A 54 2.08 -8.24 -11.60
CA CYS A 54 1.12 -8.25 -10.50
C CYS A 54 0.84 -9.65 -9.93
N ILE A 55 1.03 -10.72 -10.72
CA ILE A 55 0.81 -12.09 -10.23
C ILE A 55 1.83 -12.49 -9.16
N TYR A 56 3.02 -11.87 -9.17
CA TYR A 56 4.10 -12.12 -8.21
C TYR A 56 4.15 -11.06 -7.09
N CYS A 57 3.18 -10.14 -7.05
CA CYS A 57 3.16 -9.10 -6.03
C CYS A 57 2.91 -9.70 -4.65
N LYS A 58 3.82 -9.47 -3.70
CA LYS A 58 3.66 -9.87 -2.29
C LYS A 58 2.34 -9.37 -1.68
N PHE A 59 1.84 -8.23 -2.15
CA PHE A 59 0.60 -7.61 -1.68
C PHE A 59 -0.56 -7.74 -2.67
N LYS A 60 -0.54 -8.75 -3.55
CA LYS A 60 -1.55 -8.95 -4.60
C LYS A 60 -2.98 -8.88 -4.07
N ARG A 61 -3.28 -9.58 -2.96
CA ARG A 61 -4.63 -9.60 -2.37
C ARG A 61 -5.13 -8.20 -2.01
N ILE A 62 -4.30 -7.40 -1.34
CA ILE A 62 -4.63 -6.03 -0.92
C ILE A 62 -4.76 -5.12 -2.15
N CYS A 63 -3.92 -5.32 -3.17
CA CYS A 63 -4.03 -4.64 -4.45
C CYS A 63 -5.38 -4.94 -5.13
N ASP A 64 -5.76 -6.21 -5.25
CA ASP A 64 -7.03 -6.61 -5.87
C ASP A 64 -8.25 -6.02 -5.15
N GLU A 65 -8.26 -6.07 -3.82
CA GLU A 65 -9.31 -5.46 -2.99
C GLU A 65 -9.41 -3.94 -3.20
N TYR A 66 -8.27 -3.25 -3.21
CA TYR A 66 -8.21 -1.80 -3.42
C TYR A 66 -8.71 -1.41 -4.82
N ILE A 67 -8.27 -2.11 -5.87
CA ILE A 67 -8.71 -1.87 -7.25
C ILE A 67 -10.22 -2.09 -7.35
N SER A 68 -10.73 -3.23 -6.87
CA SER A 68 -12.16 -3.55 -6.95
C SER A 68 -13.03 -2.49 -6.28
N ARG A 69 -12.64 -2.03 -5.08
CA ARG A 69 -13.35 -0.97 -4.36
C ARG A 69 -13.31 0.37 -5.09
N THR A 70 -12.13 0.74 -5.60
CA THR A 70 -11.92 2.04 -6.25
C THR A 70 -12.69 2.12 -7.57
N LEU A 71 -12.66 1.06 -8.38
CA LEU A 71 -13.41 1.03 -9.64
C LEU A 71 -14.92 1.08 -9.39
N LYS A 72 -15.44 0.39 -8.37
CA LYS A 72 -16.85 0.47 -7.96
C LYS A 72 -17.27 1.89 -7.58
N SER A 73 -16.43 2.61 -6.83
CA SER A 73 -16.73 4.00 -6.45
C SER A 73 -16.70 4.98 -7.62
N LEU A 74 -15.95 4.68 -8.69
CA LEU A 74 -15.91 5.51 -9.90
C LEU A 74 -17.08 5.24 -10.86
N SER A 75 -17.71 4.07 -10.75
CA SER A 75 -18.90 3.70 -11.54
C SER A 75 -20.23 4.05 -10.86
N SER A 76 -20.19 4.74 -9.71
CA SER A 76 -21.35 5.13 -8.91
C SER A 76 -21.72 6.59 -9.11
#